data_AF-A0A3E4F5F4-F1
#
_entry.id   AF-A0A3E4F5F4-F1
#
_cell.length_a   1.000
_cell.length_b   1.000
_cell.length_c   1.000
_cell.angle_alpha   90.00
_cell.angle_beta   90.00
_cell.angle_gamma   90.00
#
_symmetry.space_group_name_H-M   'P 1'
#
loop_
_entity.id
_entity.type
_entity.pdbx_description
1 polymer ?
#
loop_
_entity_poly.entity_id
_entity_poly.type
_entity_poly.pdbx_seq_one_letter_code
_entity_poly.pdbx_strand_id
1 'polypeptide(L)'
;MKKISYIIFDLLTIAFLIGAYAIQYFTKKKLGMLRWVNYHNMQFQKNAVYGIVKYITVVVIMVLIVLIIAGYKKKKEMLGKINLVMIVVMSVLGIVYLGITVFKSTETLPAYYFLMPLFGAATLMQIVRNGIAVGITKNEK
;
A
#
# COMPACT_ATOMS: atom_id res chain seq x y z
N MET A 1 2.57 24.18 -5.50
CA MET A 1 2.20 22.86 -6.07
C MET A 1 2.69 21.65 -5.25
N LYS A 2 3.92 21.64 -4.70
CA LYS A 2 4.48 20.54 -3.88
C LYS A 2 3.59 20.10 -2.68
N LYS A 3 3.01 21.05 -1.94
CA LYS A 3 2.14 20.76 -0.77
C LYS A 3 0.81 20.13 -1.17
N ILE A 4 0.22 20.59 -2.28
CA ILE A 4 -1.08 20.10 -2.77
C ILE A 4 -0.95 18.63 -3.20
N SER A 5 0.11 18.28 -3.95
CA SER A 5 0.34 16.88 -4.34
C SER A 5 0.52 15.96 -3.13
N TYR A 6 1.23 16.39 -2.09
CA TYR A 6 1.40 15.59 -0.87
C TYR A 6 0.08 15.35 -0.15
N ILE A 7 -0.76 16.40 -0.04
CA ILE A 7 -2.09 16.30 0.57
C ILE A 7 -2.98 15.35 -0.23
N ILE A 8 -2.94 15.41 -1.56
CA ILE A 8 -3.73 14.50 -2.42
C ILE A 8 -3.31 13.05 -2.19
N PHE A 9 -2.00 12.75 -2.19
CA PHE A 9 -1.53 11.39 -1.95
C PHE A 9 -1.86 10.89 -0.54
N ASP A 10 -1.76 11.76 0.48
CA ASP A 10 -2.16 11.40 1.85
C ASP A 10 -3.66 11.13 1.95
N LEU A 11 -4.51 11.94 1.32
CA LEU A 11 -5.95 11.73 1.26
C LEU A 11 -6.30 10.42 0.53
N LEU A 12 -5.62 10.12 -0.57
CA LEU A 12 -5.81 8.86 -1.29
C LEU A 12 -5.39 7.66 -0.43
N THR A 13 -4.25 7.73 0.28
CA THR A 13 -3.85 6.69 1.24
C THR A 13 -4.93 6.48 2.29
N ILE A 14 -5.46 7.55 2.89
CA ILE A 14 -6.52 7.46 3.90
C ILE A 14 -7.79 6.85 3.30
N ALA A 15 -8.19 7.26 2.10
CA ALA A 15 -9.37 6.73 1.41
C ALA A 15 -9.24 5.23 1.14
N PHE A 16 -8.08 4.75 0.69
CA PHE A 16 -7.84 3.31 0.49
C PHE A 16 -7.88 2.53 1.80
N LEU A 17 -7.35 3.08 2.89
CA LEU A 17 -7.39 2.45 4.21
C LEU A 17 -8.83 2.39 4.77
N ILE A 18 -9.62 3.45 4.60
CA ILE A 18 -11.04 3.48 4.96
C ILE A 18 -11.81 2.45 4.13
N GLY A 19 -11.56 2.38 2.82
CA GLY A 19 -12.16 1.39 1.94
C GLY A 19 -11.84 -0.05 2.37
N ALA A 20 -10.57 -0.31 2.71
CA ALA A 20 -10.11 -1.60 3.20
C ALA A 20 -10.83 -1.99 4.51
N TYR A 21 -10.92 -1.04 5.45
CA TYR A 21 -11.66 -1.24 6.70
C TYR A 21 -13.15 -1.49 6.45
N ALA A 22 -13.79 -0.70 5.59
CA ALA A 22 -15.21 -0.81 5.28
C ALA A 22 -15.55 -2.17 4.66
N ILE A 23 -14.79 -2.62 3.66
CA ILE A 23 -14.98 -3.94 3.04
C ILE A 23 -14.83 -5.03 4.09
N GLN A 24 -13.78 -4.99 4.90
CA GLN A 24 -13.56 -6.00 5.93
C GLN A 24 -14.68 -6.02 6.98
N TYR A 25 -15.16 -4.84 7.39
CA TYR A 25 -16.25 -4.70 8.35
C TYR A 25 -17.56 -5.28 7.80
N PHE A 26 -17.94 -4.90 6.58
CA PHE A 26 -19.18 -5.39 5.97
C PHE A 26 -19.12 -6.88 5.64
N THR A 27 -17.97 -7.41 5.23
CA THR A 27 -17.79 -8.84 5.01
C THR A 27 -17.98 -9.65 6.29
N LYS A 28 -17.60 -9.11 7.46
CA LYS A 28 -17.86 -9.76 8.75
C LYS A 28 -19.31 -9.61 9.23
N LYS A 29 -19.92 -8.44 9.01
CA LYS A 29 -21.23 -8.10 9.60
C LYS A 29 -22.43 -8.47 8.73
N LYS A 30 -22.28 -8.51 7.41
CA LYS A 30 -23.37 -8.76 6.46
C LYS A 30 -23.13 -10.06 5.69
N LEU A 31 -24.00 -11.05 5.91
CA LEU A 31 -23.92 -12.35 5.23
C LEU A 31 -23.97 -12.22 3.70
N GLY A 32 -24.75 -11.28 3.16
CA GLY A 32 -24.80 -11.00 1.73
C GLY A 32 -23.45 -10.55 1.16
N MET A 33 -22.73 -9.68 1.89
CA MET A 33 -21.39 -9.25 1.51
C MET A 33 -20.40 -10.42 1.56
N LEU A 34 -20.47 -11.26 2.59
CA LEU A 34 -19.63 -12.45 2.70
C LEU A 34 -19.81 -13.40 1.51
N ARG A 35 -21.06 -13.69 1.13
CA ARG A 35 -21.37 -14.53 -0.04
C ARG A 35 -20.85 -13.92 -1.32
N TRP A 36 -21.04 -12.61 -1.52
CA TRP A 36 -20.56 -11.89 -2.69
C TRP A 36 -19.03 -11.91 -2.79
N VAL A 37 -18.32 -11.68 -1.68
CA VAL A 37 -16.85 -11.75 -1.62
C VAL A 37 -16.36 -13.16 -1.91
N ASN A 38 -16.99 -14.20 -1.34
CA ASN A 38 -16.59 -15.59 -1.58
C ASN A 38 -16.76 -15.99 -3.05
N TYR A 39 -17.84 -15.55 -3.70
CA TYR A 39 -18.04 -15.78 -5.13
C TYR A 39 -16.91 -15.17 -5.98
N HIS A 40 -16.51 -13.93 -5.68
CA HIS A 40 -15.40 -13.28 -6.40
C HIS A 40 -14.04 -13.90 -6.06
N ASN A 41 -13.83 -14.32 -4.82
CA ASN A 41 -12.62 -15.04 -4.42
C ASN A 41 -12.42 -16.32 -5.24
N MET A 42 -13.48 -17.08 -5.51
CA MET A 42 -13.41 -18.26 -6.37
C MET A 42 -12.96 -17.89 -7.80
N GLN A 43 -13.39 -16.74 -8.32
CA GLN A 43 -12.92 -16.27 -9.63
C GLN A 43 -11.45 -15.86 -9.61
N PHE A 44 -10.99 -15.16 -8.56
CA PHE A 44 -9.58 -14.79 -8.39
C PHE A 44 -8.68 -16.01 -8.24
N GLN A 45 -9.12 -17.05 -7.52
CA GLN A 45 -8.35 -18.28 -7.33
C GLN A 45 -8.24 -19.12 -8.60
N LYS A 46 -9.25 -19.11 -9.47
CA LYS A 46 -9.19 -19.79 -10.78
C LYS A 46 -8.17 -19.15 -11.73
N ASN A 47 -7.85 -17.87 -11.55
CA ASN A 47 -6.89 -17.16 -12.39
C ASN A 47 -5.45 -17.40 -11.92
N ALA A 48 -4.76 -18.37 -12.55
CA ALA A 48 -3.36 -18.69 -12.26
C ALA A 48 -2.41 -17.48 -12.35
N VAL A 49 -2.70 -16.54 -13.26
CA VAL A 49 -1.95 -15.28 -13.41
C VAL A 49 -1.91 -14.48 -12.11
N TYR A 50 -3.01 -14.45 -11.35
CA TYR A 50 -3.10 -13.69 -10.12
C TYR A 50 -2.14 -14.21 -9.04
N GLY A 51 -1.93 -15.53 -9.00
CA GLY A 51 -1.00 -16.18 -8.08
C GLY A 51 0.46 -15.73 -8.27
N ILE A 52 0.86 -15.41 -9.50
CA ILE A 52 2.23 -14.94 -9.83
C ILE A 52 2.33 -13.43 -9.67
N VAL A 53 1.37 -12.69 -10.25
CA VAL A 53 1.36 -11.22 -10.25
C VAL A 53 1.42 -10.68 -8.82
N LYS A 54 0.70 -11.30 -7.88
CA LYS A 54 0.64 -10.86 -6.49
C LYS A 54 2.05 -10.77 -5.84
N TYR A 55 2.92 -11.75 -6.10
CA TYR A 55 4.27 -11.78 -5.53
C TYR A 55 5.22 -10.83 -6.26
N ILE A 56 5.11 -10.74 -7.60
CA ILE A 56 5.86 -9.76 -8.38
C ILE A 56 5.57 -8.34 -7.87
N THR A 57 4.30 -8.02 -7.64
CA THR A 57 3.89 -6.71 -7.11
C THR A 57 4.50 -6.44 -5.73
N VAL A 58 4.54 -7.43 -4.83
CA VAL A 58 5.21 -7.28 -3.52
C VAL A 58 6.70 -7.00 -3.68
N VAL A 59 7.39 -7.75 -4.53
CA VAL A 59 8.84 -7.56 -4.75
C VAL A 59 9.12 -6.16 -5.29
N VAL A 60 8.35 -5.70 -6.28
CA VAL A 60 8.49 -4.35 -6.84
C VAL A 60 8.28 -3.27 -5.77
N ILE A 61 7.22 -3.38 -4.96
CA ILE A 61 6.95 -2.44 -3.86
C ILE A 61 8.10 -2.43 -2.84
N MET A 62 8.62 -3.60 -2.47
CA MET A 62 9.75 -3.70 -1.53
C MET A 62 11.02 -3.04 -2.07
N VAL A 63 11.36 -3.26 -3.35
CA VAL A 63 12.50 -2.61 -4.00
C VAL A 63 12.34 -1.09 -3.98
N LEU A 64 11.14 -0.57 -4.31
CA LEU A 64 10.86 0.86 -4.30
C LEU A 64 11.00 1.48 -2.89
N ILE A 65 10.52 0.80 -1.85
CA ILE A 65 10.67 1.25 -0.46
C ILE A 65 12.16 1.35 -0.08
N VAL A 66 12.96 0.34 -0.41
CA VAL A 66 14.41 0.33 -0.12
C VAL A 66 15.12 1.49 -0.84
N LEU A 67 14.78 1.73 -2.12
CA LEU A 67 15.34 2.84 -2.88
C LEU A 67 15.02 4.21 -2.26
N ILE A 68 13.79 4.42 -1.78
CA ILE A 68 13.40 5.66 -1.11
C ILE A 68 14.15 5.84 0.21
N ILE A 69 14.28 4.79 1.02
CA ILE A 69 15.03 4.84 2.29
C ILE A 69 16.52 5.15 2.03
N ALA A 70 17.14 4.53 1.03
CA ALA A 70 18.51 4.80 0.64
C ALA A 70 18.68 6.26 0.16
N GLY A 71 17.76 6.75 -0.67
CA GLY A 71 17.74 8.13 -1.13
C GLY A 71 17.56 9.14 0.00
N TYR A 72 16.74 8.82 1.00
CA TYR A 72 16.59 9.64 2.20
C TYR A 72 17.88 9.73 3.01
N LYS A 73 18.55 8.59 3.26
CA LYS A 73 19.84 8.57 4.00
C LYS A 73 20.88 9.48 3.34
N LYS A 74 20.96 9.47 2.00
CA LYS A 74 21.90 10.31 1.24
C LYS A 74 21.60 11.81 1.35
N LYS A 75 20.37 12.20 1.67
CA LYS A 75 19.89 13.59 1.69
C LYS A 75 19.34 14.03 3.04
N LYS A 76 19.71 13.32 4.12
CA LYS A 76 19.15 13.49 5.46
C LYS A 76 19.23 14.94 5.96
N GLU A 77 20.28 15.67 5.62
CA GLU A 77 20.49 17.06 6.05
C GLU A 77 19.54 18.07 5.40
N MET A 78 19.03 17.76 4.20
CA MET A 78 18.13 18.62 3.43
C MET A 78 16.64 18.31 3.70
N LEU A 79 16.36 17.20 4.39
CA LEU A 79 15.00 16.68 4.57
C LEU A 79 14.54 16.89 6.02
N GLY A 80 13.47 17.67 6.20
CA GLY A 80 12.92 17.97 7.51
C GLY A 80 12.33 16.75 8.25
N LYS A 81 12.08 16.91 9.56
CA LYS A 81 11.56 15.87 10.46
C LYS A 81 10.24 15.24 9.98
N ILE A 82 9.37 15.99 9.31
CA ILE A 82 8.10 15.49 8.75
C ILE A 82 8.35 14.37 7.72
N ASN A 83 9.38 14.50 6.88
CA ASN A 83 9.70 13.48 5.88
C ASN A 83 10.19 12.18 6.51
N LEU A 84 10.86 12.26 7.66
CA LEU A 84 11.24 11.07 8.43
C LEU A 84 10.01 10.30 8.90
N VAL A 85 9.06 11.00 9.53
CA VAL A 85 7.80 10.41 10.00
C VAL A 85 7.06 9.72 8.84
N MET A 86 7.02 10.35 7.68
CA MET A 86 6.32 9.82 6.51
C MET A 86 7.00 8.59 5.88
N ILE A 87 8.33 8.49 5.96
CA ILE A 87 9.05 7.28 5.57
C ILE A 87 8.79 6.13 6.55
N VAL A 88 8.66 6.44 7.86
CA VAL A 88 8.27 5.43 8.85
C VAL A 88 6.86 4.93 8.55
N VAL A 89 5.90 5.83 8.28
CA VAL A 89 4.52 5.46 7.87
C VAL A 89 4.52 4.57 6.63
N MET A 90 5.28 4.95 5.59
CA MET A 90 5.41 4.14 4.38
C MET A 90 5.99 2.75 4.66
N SER A 91 7.00 2.66 5.53
CA SER A 91 7.64 1.39 5.89
C SER A 91 6.66 0.48 6.65
N VAL A 92 5.91 1.05 7.60
CA VAL A 92 4.87 0.31 8.33
C VAL A 92 3.80 -0.20 7.38
N LEU A 93 3.31 0.64 6.45
CA LEU A 93 2.35 0.22 5.43
C LEU A 93 2.90 -0.88 4.53
N GLY A 94 4.17 -0.79 4.11
CA GLY A 94 4.84 -1.81 3.32
C GLY A 94 4.92 -3.17 4.06
N ILE A 95 5.26 -3.15 5.36
CA ILE A 95 5.29 -4.35 6.20
C ILE A 95 3.89 -4.94 6.35
N VAL A 96 2.86 -4.11 6.57
CA VAL A 96 1.47 -4.55 6.66
C VAL A 96 1.01 -5.18 5.33
N TYR A 97 1.31 -4.55 4.20
CA TYR A 97 0.97 -5.08 2.88
C TYR A 97 1.66 -6.43 2.59
N LEU A 98 2.96 -6.55 2.92
CA LEU A 98 3.68 -7.82 2.83
C LEU A 98 3.03 -8.87 3.74
N GLY A 99 2.74 -8.51 4.99
CA GLY A 99 2.17 -9.41 5.97
C GLY A 99 0.79 -9.93 5.56
N ILE A 100 -0.06 -9.06 5.00
CA ILE A 100 -1.33 -9.48 4.42
C ILE A 100 -1.06 -10.42 3.25
N THR A 101 -0.23 -10.03 2.29
CA THR A 101 -0.04 -10.80 1.04
C THR A 101 0.54 -12.19 1.27
N VAL A 102 1.52 -12.32 2.17
CA VAL A 102 2.28 -13.55 2.40
C VAL A 102 1.63 -14.45 3.45
N PHE A 103 1.15 -13.90 4.57
CA PHE A 103 0.68 -14.71 5.70
C PHE A 103 -0.84 -14.87 5.76
N LYS A 104 -1.61 -14.13 4.98
CA LYS A 104 -3.08 -14.26 4.95
C LYS A 104 -3.55 -14.99 3.71
N SER A 105 -4.75 -15.55 3.84
CA SER A 105 -5.47 -16.32 2.82
C SER A 105 -6.96 -15.99 2.91
N THR A 106 -7.73 -16.46 1.93
CA THR A 106 -9.20 -16.31 1.95
C THR A 106 -9.87 -17.06 3.09
N GLU A 107 -9.22 -18.10 3.64
CA GLU A 107 -9.72 -18.86 4.80
C GLU A 107 -9.58 -18.07 6.11
N THR A 108 -8.44 -17.40 6.28
CA THR A 108 -8.16 -16.60 7.49
C THR A 108 -8.77 -15.20 7.41
N LEU A 109 -8.93 -14.68 6.19
CA LEU A 109 -9.38 -13.33 5.92
C LEU A 109 -10.25 -13.35 4.65
N PRO A 110 -11.59 -13.47 4.77
CA PRO A 110 -12.45 -13.60 3.60
C PRO A 110 -12.30 -12.47 2.57
N ALA A 111 -12.04 -11.23 3.01
CA ALA A 111 -11.79 -10.10 2.11
C ALA A 111 -10.36 -10.01 1.55
N TYR A 112 -9.51 -11.02 1.73
CA TYR A 112 -8.08 -11.02 1.37
C TYR A 112 -7.77 -10.42 0.00
N TYR A 113 -8.42 -10.94 -1.06
CA TYR A 113 -8.19 -10.48 -2.43
C TYR A 113 -8.63 -9.04 -2.70
N PHE A 114 -9.50 -8.50 -1.86
CA PHE A 114 -9.96 -7.10 -1.94
C PHE A 114 -9.07 -6.17 -1.09
N LEU A 115 -8.60 -6.64 0.05
CA LEU A 115 -7.69 -5.86 0.90
C LEU A 115 -6.32 -5.71 0.28
N MET A 116 -5.81 -6.77 -0.37
CA MET A 116 -4.50 -6.76 -0.99
C MET A 116 -4.29 -5.56 -1.95
N PRO A 117 -5.12 -5.32 -2.99
CA PRO A 117 -4.94 -4.18 -3.88
C PRO A 117 -5.14 -2.83 -3.17
N LEU A 118 -5.98 -2.74 -2.13
CA LEU A 118 -6.20 -1.50 -1.38
C LEU A 118 -4.98 -1.12 -0.52
N PHE A 119 -4.39 -2.08 0.20
CA PHE A 119 -3.16 -1.86 0.94
C PHE A 119 -1.96 -1.64 -0.01
N GLY A 120 -1.94 -2.34 -1.16
CA GLY A 120 -0.95 -2.12 -2.21
C GLY A 120 -1.02 -0.70 -2.77
N ALA A 121 -2.21 -0.23 -3.13
CA ALA A 121 -2.45 1.13 -3.62
C ALA A 121 -2.10 2.18 -2.56
N ALA A 122 -2.51 1.98 -1.30
CA ALA A 122 -2.17 2.87 -0.19
C ALA A 122 -0.65 3.01 -0.02
N THR A 123 0.09 1.89 -0.13
CA THR A 123 1.56 1.86 -0.05
C THR A 123 2.18 2.57 -1.25
N LEU A 124 1.65 2.34 -2.46
CA LEU A 124 2.11 3.02 -3.69
C LEU A 124 1.94 4.54 -3.60
N MET A 125 0.81 5.04 -3.06
CA MET A 125 0.60 6.49 -2.89
C MET A 125 1.66 7.10 -1.96
N GLN A 126 2.01 6.42 -0.86
CA GLN A 126 3.08 6.87 0.04
C GLN A 126 4.47 6.76 -0.60
N ILE A 127 4.72 5.73 -1.42
CA ILE A 127 5.96 5.61 -2.20
C ILE A 127 6.09 6.78 -3.17
N VAL A 128 5.06 7.11 -3.94
CA VAL A 128 5.10 8.23 -4.90
C VAL A 128 5.32 9.54 -4.15
N ARG A 129 4.58 9.78 -3.07
CA ARG A 129 4.73 10.98 -2.23
C ARG A 129 6.16 11.14 -1.69
N ASN A 130 6.71 10.10 -1.07
CA ASN A 130 8.06 10.13 -0.53
C ASN A 130 9.13 10.16 -1.63
N GLY A 131 8.87 9.54 -2.77
CA GLY A 131 9.72 9.58 -3.96
C GLY A 131 9.85 10.99 -4.53
N ILE A 132 8.76 11.76 -4.58
CA ILE A 132 8.77 13.18 -4.94
C ILE A 132 9.63 13.99 -3.96
N ALA A 133 9.48 13.75 -2.65
CA ALA A 133 10.26 14.44 -1.63
C ALA A 133 11.77 14.17 -1.73
N VAL A 134 12.14 12.91 -2.00
CA VAL A 134 13.55 12.49 -2.13
C VAL A 134 14.14 12.88 -3.50
N GLY A 135 13.35 12.84 -4.58
CA GLY A 135 13.80 13.12 -5.94
C GLY A 135 14.05 14.60 -6.20
N ILE A 136 13.13 15.48 -5.79
CA ILE A 136 13.16 16.91 -6.15
C ILE A 136 14.25 17.70 -5.41
N THR A 137 14.69 17.26 -4.23
CA THR A 137 15.87 17.85 -3.53
C THR A 137 17.18 17.72 -4.30
N LYS A 138 17.20 17.07 -5.48
CA LYS A 138 18.38 16.97 -6.35
C LYS A 138 18.64 18.28 -7.13
N ASN A 139 17.61 19.10 -7.34
CA ASN A 139 17.65 20.22 -8.29
C ASN A 139 17.82 21.61 -7.63
N GLU A 140 18.17 21.67 -6.33
CA GLU A 140 18.41 22.94 -5.61
C GLU A 140 19.91 23.18 -5.37
N LYS A 141 20.79 22.73 -6.28
CA LYS A 141 22.20 23.14 -6.33
C LYS A 141 22.47 23.90 -7.62
#